data_AF-A0A8I0SPT5-F1
#
_entry.id   AF-A0A8I0SPT5-F1
#
_cell.length_a   1.000
_cell.length_b   1.000
_cell.length_c   1.000
_cell.angle_alpha   90.00
_cell.angle_beta   90.00
_cell.angle_gamma   90.00
#
_symmetry.space_group_name_H-M   'P 1'
#
loop_
_entity.id
_entity.type
_entity.pdbx_description
1 polymer ?
#
loop_
_entity_poly.entity_id
_entity_poly.type
_entity_poly.pdbx_seq_one_letter_code
_entity_poly.pdbx_strand_id
1 'polypeptide(L)'
;MVLNQRGSAMLAVLALLVAVLGAAFYQLLEPHPQRLADREGTMRRLAEAIFGLRAFAGQSEGKLPCPDLDFPPDGYANAECVYMRGRVVGWLPWRTLGLGPLRDEGGNFFWYAVAGGFLMGRGADVIDRSLRMEGLTDLEVAAVVIAPGWSLLGQDKIRNEGVGEDRVRGWLEGRNSVLAQTVTTGVFEQRMESLEFNDRVLPLLAGQGGIGGG
;
A
#
# COMPACT_ATOMS: atom_id res chain seq x y z
N MET A 1 31.67 65.08 5.57
CA MET A 1 31.92 63.65 5.85
C MET A 1 30.71 62.88 5.35
N VAL A 2 30.74 62.37 4.11
CA VAL A 2 29.61 61.63 3.49
C VAL A 2 30.17 60.30 3.04
N LEU A 3 30.19 59.32 3.95
CA LEU A 3 30.46 57.93 3.58
C LEU A 3 29.15 57.24 3.18
N ASN A 4 29.12 56.69 1.97
CA ASN A 4 28.46 55.42 1.60
C ASN A 4 26.94 55.22 1.75
N GLN A 5 26.10 56.16 1.30
CA GLN A 5 24.64 55.88 1.18
C GLN A 5 24.29 54.83 0.10
N ARG A 6 25.18 54.57 -0.88
CA ARG A 6 24.94 53.56 -1.93
C ARG A 6 25.27 52.12 -1.48
N GLY A 7 26.16 51.95 -0.51
CA GLY A 7 26.58 50.63 -0.03
C GLY A 7 25.56 49.96 0.89
N SER A 8 24.90 50.75 1.75
CA SER A 8 23.87 50.25 2.68
C SER A 8 22.61 49.78 1.95
N ALA A 9 22.22 50.45 0.86
CA ALA A 9 21.05 50.07 0.07
C ALA A 9 21.21 48.67 -0.56
N MET A 10 22.38 48.34 -1.10
CA MET A 10 22.64 47.01 -1.67
C MET A 10 22.65 45.91 -0.61
N LEU A 11 23.24 46.19 0.56
CA LEU A 11 23.23 45.25 1.68
C LEU A 11 21.82 45.01 2.23
N ALA A 12 20.98 46.04 2.29
CA ALA A 12 19.58 45.91 2.70
C ALA A 12 18.78 45.06 1.72
N VAL A 13 18.95 45.26 0.40
CA VAL A 13 18.29 44.44 -0.62
C VAL A 13 18.77 42.99 -0.57
N LEU A 14 20.07 42.75 -0.44
CA LEU A 14 20.63 41.40 -0.33
C LEU A 14 20.11 40.68 0.92
N ALA A 15 20.09 41.36 2.08
CA ALA A 15 19.56 40.80 3.32
C ALA A 15 18.08 40.43 3.20
N LEU A 16 17.29 41.26 2.52
CA LEU A 16 15.88 41.01 2.27
C LEU A 16 15.68 39.82 1.32
N LEU A 17 16.53 39.70 0.29
CA LEU A 17 16.54 38.56 -0.64
C LEU A 17 16.87 37.24 0.09
N VAL A 18 17.89 37.26 0.95
CA VAL A 18 18.27 36.11 1.78
C VAL A 18 17.15 35.75 2.76
N ALA A 19 16.49 36.75 3.36
CA ALA A 19 15.36 36.50 4.26
C ALA A 19 14.15 35.87 3.53
N VAL A 20 13.83 36.35 2.32
CA VAL A 20 12.72 35.81 1.51
C VAL A 20 13.04 34.39 1.02
N LEU A 21 14.24 34.17 0.49
CA LEU A 21 14.69 32.83 0.06
C LEU A 21 14.77 31.87 1.24
N GLY A 22 15.25 32.34 2.41
CA GLY A 22 15.28 31.57 3.64
C GLY A 22 13.88 31.17 4.10
N ALA A 23 12.92 32.10 4.08
CA ALA A 23 11.52 31.80 4.42
C ALA A 23 10.87 30.83 3.42
N ALA A 24 11.12 31.00 2.11
CA ALA A 24 10.63 30.08 1.08
C ALA A 24 11.25 28.69 1.21
N PHE A 25 12.54 28.61 1.57
CA PHE A 25 13.22 27.35 1.85
C PHE A 25 12.65 26.69 3.12
N TYR A 26 12.39 27.46 4.20
CA TYR A 26 11.75 26.94 5.41
C TYR A 26 10.38 26.30 5.15
N GLN A 27 9.56 26.91 4.30
CA GLN A 27 8.28 26.35 3.85
C GLN A 27 8.44 25.04 3.05
N LEU A 28 9.58 24.86 2.37
CA LEU A 28 9.93 23.61 1.69
C LEU A 28 10.41 22.52 2.65
N LEU A 29 10.95 22.91 3.82
CA LEU A 29 11.53 22.00 4.82
C LEU A 29 10.51 21.58 5.87
N GLU A 30 9.44 22.36 6.11
CA GLU A 30 8.42 22.00 7.06
C GLU A 30 7.61 20.78 6.56
N PRO A 31 7.63 19.65 7.31
CA PRO A 31 6.75 18.55 7.01
C PRO A 31 5.31 19.03 7.21
N HIS A 32 4.50 19.05 6.14
CA HIS A 32 3.09 19.40 6.24
C HIS A 32 2.39 18.49 7.27
N PRO A 33 1.88 19.02 8.40
CA PRO A 33 1.30 18.19 9.47
C PRO A 33 0.09 17.38 9.00
N GLN A 34 -0.59 17.87 7.95
CA GLN A 34 -1.67 17.15 7.27
C GLN A 34 -1.19 15.81 6.68
N ARG A 35 -0.03 15.77 6.01
CA ARG A 35 0.50 14.51 5.45
C ARG A 35 0.82 13.48 6.51
N LEU A 36 1.31 13.91 7.67
CA LEU A 36 1.55 13.02 8.81
C LEU A 36 0.24 12.48 9.37
N ALA A 37 -0.76 13.34 9.57
CA ALA A 37 -2.09 12.93 10.05
C ALA A 37 -2.80 11.99 9.07
N ASP A 38 -2.74 12.28 7.77
CA ASP A 38 -3.32 11.44 6.72
C ASP A 38 -2.66 10.05 6.71
N ARG A 39 -1.33 10.02 6.82
CA ARG A 39 -0.56 8.77 6.89
C ARG A 39 -0.88 7.94 8.12
N GLU A 40 -1.00 8.57 9.29
CA GLU A 40 -1.47 7.90 10.50
C GLU A 40 -2.88 7.32 10.30
N GLY A 41 -3.76 8.07 9.63
CA GLY A 41 -5.09 7.62 9.25
C GLY A 41 -5.06 6.36 8.37
N THR A 42 -4.21 6.34 7.35
CA THR A 42 -4.04 5.17 6.48
C THR A 42 -3.51 3.96 7.22
N MET A 43 -2.50 4.12 8.08
CA MET A 43 -1.98 3.01 8.89
C MET A 43 -3.02 2.43 9.85
N ARG A 44 -3.88 3.28 10.44
CA ARG A 44 -5.00 2.82 11.28
C ARG A 44 -6.01 1.99 10.49
N ARG A 45 -6.37 2.42 9.28
CA ARG A 45 -7.28 1.68 8.40
C ARG A 45 -6.65 0.39 7.88
N LEU A 46 -5.35 0.37 7.58
CA LEU A 46 -4.63 -0.87 7.27
C LEU A 46 -4.71 -1.85 8.45
N ALA A 47 -4.52 -1.37 9.68
CA ALA A 47 -4.69 -2.21 10.86
C ALA A 47 -6.12 -2.74 10.98
N GLU A 48 -7.14 -1.92 10.71
CA GLU A 48 -8.55 -2.34 10.66
C GLU A 48 -8.79 -3.45 9.63
N ALA A 49 -8.21 -3.34 8.43
CA ALA A 49 -8.26 -4.40 7.42
C ALA A 49 -7.64 -5.71 7.93
N ILE A 50 -6.47 -5.65 8.59
CA ILE A 50 -5.81 -6.82 9.17
C ILE A 50 -6.67 -7.43 10.29
N PHE A 51 -7.31 -6.62 11.13
CA PHE A 51 -8.23 -7.11 12.15
C PHE A 51 -9.45 -7.80 11.53
N GLY A 52 -10.04 -7.23 10.47
CA GLY A 52 -11.13 -7.87 9.73
C GLY A 52 -10.74 -9.21 9.13
N LEU A 53 -9.56 -9.30 8.50
CA LEU A 53 -9.03 -10.56 7.96
C LEU A 53 -8.83 -11.62 9.06
N ARG A 54 -8.29 -11.24 10.23
CA ARG A 54 -8.15 -12.14 11.38
C ARG A 54 -9.50 -12.61 11.93
N ALA A 55 -10.46 -11.68 12.07
CA ALA A 55 -11.79 -12.00 12.56
C ALA A 55 -12.54 -12.94 11.61
N PHE A 56 -12.35 -12.75 10.29
CA PHE A 56 -12.85 -13.68 9.28
C PHE A 56 -12.18 -15.05 9.44
N ALA A 57 -10.84 -15.11 9.46
CA ALA A 57 -10.09 -16.35 9.61
C ALA A 57 -10.49 -17.17 10.85
N GLY A 58 -10.79 -16.51 11.96
CA GLY A 58 -11.29 -17.17 13.18
C GLY A 58 -12.64 -17.87 13.01
N GLN A 59 -13.44 -17.48 12.01
CA GLN A 59 -14.74 -18.07 11.69
C GLN A 59 -14.68 -19.08 10.53
N SER A 60 -13.54 -19.18 9.84
CA SER A 60 -13.34 -19.97 8.63
C SER A 60 -12.14 -20.92 8.74
N GLU A 61 -11.87 -21.42 9.95
CA GLU A 61 -10.81 -22.41 10.21
C GLU A 61 -9.43 -21.96 9.71
N GLY A 62 -9.10 -20.68 9.91
CA GLY A 62 -7.83 -20.10 9.46
C GLY A 62 -7.78 -19.73 7.98
N LYS A 63 -8.88 -19.88 7.23
CA LYS A 63 -8.95 -19.49 5.81
C LYS A 63 -9.36 -18.04 5.63
N LEU A 64 -8.85 -17.40 4.60
CA LEU A 64 -9.04 -16.02 4.23
C LEU A 64 -9.88 -15.94 2.94
N PRO A 65 -10.64 -14.86 2.75
CA PRO A 65 -11.52 -14.73 1.59
C PRO A 65 -10.71 -14.53 0.31
N CYS A 66 -11.31 -14.83 -0.84
CA CYS A 66 -10.77 -14.36 -2.11
C CYS A 66 -10.79 -12.82 -2.15
N PRO A 67 -9.83 -12.18 -2.85
CA PRO A 67 -9.92 -10.75 -3.13
C PRO A 67 -11.18 -10.40 -3.91
N ASP A 68 -11.57 -9.13 -3.82
CA ASP A 68 -12.50 -8.50 -4.75
C ASP A 68 -11.75 -8.20 -6.06
N LEU A 69 -12.23 -8.75 -7.16
CA LEU A 69 -11.63 -8.65 -8.49
C LEU A 69 -12.37 -7.65 -9.39
N ASP A 70 -13.49 -7.12 -8.94
CA ASP A 70 -14.33 -6.19 -9.69
C ASP A 70 -13.65 -4.84 -9.89
N PHE A 71 -14.10 -4.12 -10.91
CA PHE A 71 -13.66 -2.76 -11.19
C PHE A 71 -14.82 -1.90 -11.71
N PRO A 72 -15.21 -0.83 -10.97
CA PRO A 72 -14.73 -0.48 -9.63
C PRO A 72 -15.06 -1.58 -8.59
N PRO A 73 -14.28 -1.71 -7.50
CA PRO A 73 -14.53 -2.73 -6.48
C PRO A 73 -15.85 -2.47 -5.74
N ASP A 74 -16.61 -3.54 -5.51
CA ASP A 74 -17.89 -3.49 -4.84
C ASP A 74 -17.80 -3.83 -3.34
N GLY A 75 -16.65 -4.39 -2.93
CA GLY A 75 -16.26 -4.77 -1.59
C GLY A 75 -16.57 -6.22 -1.22
N TYR A 76 -17.06 -7.05 -2.13
CA TYR A 76 -17.34 -8.46 -1.89
C TYR A 76 -16.24 -9.36 -2.44
N ALA A 77 -15.88 -10.38 -1.66
CA ALA A 77 -14.98 -11.44 -2.12
C ALA A 77 -15.62 -12.20 -3.28
N ASN A 78 -14.87 -12.41 -4.36
CA ASN A 78 -15.33 -13.26 -5.45
C ASN A 78 -15.44 -14.72 -4.98
N ALA A 79 -16.42 -15.46 -5.52
CA ALA A 79 -16.63 -16.86 -5.17
C ALA A 79 -15.47 -17.76 -5.60
N GLU A 80 -14.79 -17.41 -6.68
CA GLU A 80 -13.63 -18.11 -7.21
C GLU A 80 -12.40 -17.19 -7.19
N CYS A 81 -11.35 -17.64 -6.52
CA CYS A 81 -10.07 -16.97 -6.51
C CYS A 81 -9.38 -17.15 -7.87
N VAL A 82 -8.99 -16.06 -8.51
CA VAL A 82 -8.20 -16.10 -9.74
C VAL A 82 -6.71 -16.00 -9.40
N TYR A 83 -5.94 -17.01 -9.83
CA TYR A 83 -4.49 -16.99 -9.74
C TYR A 83 -3.89 -16.18 -10.87
N MET A 84 -3.28 -15.05 -10.53
CA MET A 84 -2.53 -14.21 -11.46
C MET A 84 -1.05 -14.49 -11.28
N ARG A 85 -0.48 -15.28 -12.19
CA ARG A 85 0.98 -15.53 -12.23
C ARG A 85 1.55 -16.06 -10.90
N GLY A 86 0.82 -16.95 -10.23
CA GLY A 86 1.22 -17.55 -8.95
C GLY A 86 0.85 -16.76 -7.70
N ARG A 87 0.14 -15.63 -7.83
CA ARG A 87 -0.43 -14.88 -6.69
C ARG A 87 -1.94 -14.75 -6.82
N VAL A 88 -2.62 -14.67 -5.69
CA VAL A 88 -4.03 -14.25 -5.63
C VAL A 88 -4.04 -12.84 -5.06
N VAL A 89 -4.34 -11.87 -5.92
CA VAL A 89 -4.27 -10.44 -5.62
C VAL A 89 -5.45 -9.71 -6.25
N GLY A 90 -6.00 -8.75 -5.51
CA GLY A 90 -7.09 -7.89 -5.93
C GLY A 90 -7.35 -6.83 -4.89
N TRP A 91 -8.57 -6.30 -4.84
CA TRP A 91 -9.00 -5.37 -3.82
C TRP A 91 -9.34 -6.11 -2.51
N LEU A 92 -9.20 -5.41 -1.39
CA LEU A 92 -9.64 -5.91 -0.10
C LEU A 92 -11.17 -6.05 -0.12
N PRO A 93 -11.75 -7.22 0.17
CA PRO A 93 -13.20 -7.42 0.16
C PRO A 93 -13.84 -6.88 1.46
N TRP A 94 -13.83 -5.55 1.65
CA TRP A 94 -14.19 -4.92 2.92
C TRP A 94 -15.60 -5.25 3.40
N ARG A 95 -16.59 -5.43 2.50
CA ARG A 95 -17.95 -5.84 2.88
C ARG A 95 -17.99 -7.28 3.36
N THR A 96 -17.27 -8.19 2.71
CA THR A 96 -17.12 -9.58 3.19
C THR A 96 -16.48 -9.64 4.56
N LEU A 97 -15.59 -8.69 4.89
CA LEU A 97 -14.97 -8.56 6.21
C LEU A 97 -15.85 -7.83 7.24
N GLY A 98 -17.05 -7.37 6.86
CA GLY A 98 -17.93 -6.61 7.76
C GLY A 98 -17.43 -5.20 8.06
N LEU A 99 -16.58 -4.64 7.21
CA LEU A 99 -15.96 -3.32 7.36
C LEU A 99 -16.63 -2.27 6.46
N GLY A 100 -16.46 -0.99 6.82
CA GLY A 100 -16.72 0.11 5.90
C GLY A 100 -15.71 0.16 4.74
N PRO A 101 -15.97 0.95 3.70
CA PRO A 101 -15.01 1.14 2.60
C PRO A 101 -13.74 1.83 3.11
N LEU A 102 -12.68 1.06 3.32
CA LEU A 102 -11.39 1.56 3.77
C LEU A 102 -10.64 2.22 2.61
N ARG A 103 -10.17 3.44 2.84
CA ARG A 103 -9.42 4.23 1.85
C ARG A 103 -8.15 4.82 2.44
N ASP A 104 -7.11 4.91 1.61
CA ASP A 104 -5.87 5.59 1.96
C ASP A 104 -5.98 7.12 1.89
N GLU A 105 -4.87 7.81 2.08
CA GLU A 105 -4.76 9.27 1.98
C GLU A 105 -5.08 9.81 0.58
N GLY A 106 -4.85 9.01 -0.47
CA GLY A 106 -5.20 9.33 -1.85
C GLY A 106 -6.64 8.99 -2.22
N GLY A 107 -7.44 8.48 -1.27
CA GLY A 107 -8.82 8.07 -1.50
C GLY A 107 -8.96 6.72 -2.19
N ASN A 108 -7.90 5.92 -2.27
CA ASN A 108 -7.89 4.64 -2.98
C ASN A 108 -8.28 3.48 -2.07
N PHE A 109 -8.93 2.47 -2.64
CA PHE A 109 -9.17 1.21 -1.95
C PHE A 109 -7.87 0.45 -1.74
N PHE A 110 -7.84 -0.38 -0.69
CA PHE A 110 -6.68 -1.21 -0.40
C PHE A 110 -6.61 -2.40 -1.33
N TRP A 111 -5.39 -2.70 -1.75
CA TRP A 111 -5.03 -3.94 -2.39
C TRP A 111 -4.82 -5.03 -1.32
N TYR A 112 -5.07 -6.26 -1.73
CA TYR A 112 -5.03 -7.42 -0.87
C TYR A 112 -4.46 -8.60 -1.66
N ALA A 113 -3.42 -9.19 -1.11
CA ALA A 113 -2.83 -10.43 -1.60
C ALA A 113 -2.85 -11.49 -0.52
N VAL A 114 -3.06 -12.74 -0.93
CA VAL A 114 -3.25 -13.87 0.00
C VAL A 114 -2.47 -15.10 -0.44
N ALA A 115 -1.87 -15.75 0.55
CA ALA A 115 -1.10 -16.98 0.37
C ALA A 115 -2.05 -18.14 0.06
N GLY A 116 -1.66 -18.98 -0.92
CA GLY A 116 -2.51 -20.08 -1.39
C GLY A 116 -2.94 -21.05 -0.29
N GLY A 117 -2.11 -21.27 0.72
CA GLY A 117 -2.42 -22.15 1.86
C GLY A 117 -3.52 -21.61 2.78
N PHE A 118 -3.76 -20.31 2.73
CA PHE A 118 -4.77 -19.64 3.54
C PHE A 118 -6.04 -19.33 2.75
N LEU A 119 -6.15 -19.69 1.47
CA LEU A 119 -7.33 -19.36 0.67
C LEU A 119 -8.55 -20.22 1.00
N MET A 120 -9.71 -19.57 1.12
CA MET A 120 -11.02 -20.21 1.12
C MET A 120 -11.42 -20.59 -0.32
N GLY A 121 -11.88 -21.83 -0.55
CA GLY A 121 -12.44 -22.28 -1.84
C GLY A 121 -11.58 -23.27 -2.65
N ARG A 122 -12.09 -23.71 -3.82
CA ARG A 122 -11.42 -24.64 -4.75
C ARG A 122 -10.31 -23.91 -5.53
N GLY A 123 -9.19 -23.71 -4.86
CA GLY A 123 -7.94 -23.20 -5.42
C GLY A 123 -6.73 -23.61 -4.56
N ALA A 124 -6.99 -24.00 -3.30
CA ALA A 124 -5.97 -24.37 -2.33
C ALA A 124 -5.01 -25.47 -2.81
N ASP A 125 -5.35 -26.29 -3.81
CA ASP A 125 -4.59 -27.51 -4.14
C ASP A 125 -3.37 -27.34 -5.06
N VAL A 126 -2.97 -26.11 -5.43
CA VAL A 126 -1.77 -25.90 -6.28
C VAL A 126 -0.57 -25.41 -5.47
N ILE A 127 0.52 -26.15 -5.60
CA ILE A 127 1.78 -26.09 -4.85
C ILE A 127 2.64 -24.94 -5.37
N ASP A 128 2.44 -23.74 -4.82
CA ASP A 128 3.48 -22.96 -4.13
C ASP A 128 2.80 -21.74 -3.50
N ARG A 129 2.75 -21.76 -2.16
CA ARG A 129 1.66 -21.19 -1.36
C ARG A 129 2.10 -20.04 -0.46
N SER A 130 3.39 -19.68 -0.47
CA SER A 130 3.95 -18.73 0.49
C SER A 130 3.99 -17.30 -0.07
N LEU A 131 3.41 -16.36 0.67
CA LEU A 131 3.74 -14.95 0.50
C LEU A 131 4.99 -14.64 1.29
N ARG A 132 5.83 -13.77 0.76
CA ARG A 132 7.00 -13.27 1.47
C ARG A 132 6.98 -11.75 1.49
N MET A 133 7.57 -11.19 2.51
CA MET A 133 7.83 -9.76 2.61
C MET A 133 9.30 -9.57 2.94
N GLU A 134 9.90 -8.56 2.32
CA GLU A 134 11.28 -8.17 2.60
C GLU A 134 11.45 -7.86 4.10
N GLY A 135 12.50 -8.42 4.71
CA GLY A 135 12.74 -8.31 6.14
C GLY A 135 11.93 -9.29 7.03
N LEU A 136 11.01 -10.09 6.47
CA LEU A 136 10.21 -11.09 7.20
C LEU A 136 10.39 -12.50 6.62
N THR A 137 11.60 -12.83 6.16
CA THR A 137 11.86 -14.06 5.39
C THR A 137 11.63 -15.36 6.15
N ASP A 138 11.69 -15.31 7.48
CA ASP A 138 11.55 -16.46 8.38
C ASP A 138 10.13 -16.58 8.96
N LEU A 139 9.23 -15.65 8.60
CA LEU A 139 7.86 -15.64 9.05
C LEU A 139 6.92 -16.05 7.92
N GLU A 140 5.91 -16.83 8.27
CA GLU A 140 4.84 -17.17 7.35
C GLU A 140 3.86 -16.00 7.25
N VAL A 141 3.77 -15.41 6.05
CA VAL A 141 2.84 -14.35 5.72
C VAL A 141 1.60 -14.98 5.09
N ALA A 142 0.47 -14.90 5.78
CA ALA A 142 -0.82 -15.41 5.31
C ALA A 142 -1.47 -14.45 4.30
N ALA A 143 -1.29 -13.15 4.50
CA ALA A 143 -1.77 -12.11 3.58
C ALA A 143 -0.95 -10.83 3.68
N VAL A 144 -1.10 -9.97 2.69
CA VAL A 144 -0.56 -8.62 2.67
C VAL A 144 -1.66 -7.66 2.23
N VAL A 145 -1.85 -6.58 2.99
CA VAL A 145 -2.75 -5.47 2.63
C VAL A 145 -1.90 -4.26 2.26
N ILE A 146 -2.21 -3.61 1.15
CA ILE A 146 -1.41 -2.53 0.58
C ILE A 146 -2.31 -1.32 0.32
N ALA A 147 -1.93 -0.18 0.89
CA ALA A 147 -2.48 1.11 0.50
C ALA A 147 -1.60 1.71 -0.60
N PRO A 148 -2.15 1.97 -1.81
CA PRO A 148 -1.39 2.39 -2.98
C PRO A 148 -0.99 3.88 -2.98
N GLY A 149 -1.38 4.65 -1.96
CA GLY A 149 -1.03 6.06 -1.83
C GLY A 149 -1.57 6.97 -2.94
N TRP A 150 -1.03 8.18 -3.02
CA TRP A 150 -1.35 9.14 -4.09
C TRP A 150 -0.85 8.64 -5.45
N SER A 151 -1.43 9.13 -6.56
CA SER A 151 -0.84 8.87 -7.87
C SER A 151 0.52 9.55 -8.00
N LEU A 152 1.55 8.78 -8.33
CA LEU A 152 2.88 9.31 -8.63
C LEU A 152 2.97 9.81 -10.08
N LEU A 153 4.03 10.57 -10.38
CA LEU A 153 4.22 11.12 -11.73
C LEU A 153 4.38 9.98 -12.75
N GLY A 154 3.51 9.97 -13.78
CA GLY A 154 3.51 8.92 -14.80
C GLY A 154 2.72 7.67 -14.44
N GLN A 155 2.17 7.57 -13.23
CA GLN A 155 1.27 6.52 -12.82
C GLN A 155 -0.17 6.84 -13.28
N ASP A 156 -0.83 5.88 -13.94
CA ASP A 156 -2.21 6.04 -14.41
C ASP A 156 -3.12 5.00 -13.75
N LYS A 157 -3.70 5.35 -12.60
CA LYS A 157 -4.63 4.50 -11.86
C LYS A 157 -5.98 4.35 -12.57
N ILE A 158 -6.36 5.31 -13.42
CA ILE A 158 -7.69 5.38 -14.04
C ILE A 158 -7.76 4.53 -15.30
N ARG A 159 -6.73 4.52 -16.15
CA ARG A 159 -6.76 3.75 -17.41
C ARG A 159 -6.48 2.26 -17.22
N ASN A 160 -5.93 1.87 -16.08
CA ASN A 160 -5.62 0.48 -15.77
C ASN A 160 -6.83 -0.22 -15.12
N GLU A 161 -7.94 -0.25 -15.85
CA GLU A 161 -9.23 -0.86 -15.45
C GLU A 161 -9.27 -2.38 -15.69
N GLY A 162 -8.35 -2.90 -16.51
CA GLY A 162 -8.25 -4.32 -16.88
C GLY A 162 -8.05 -5.24 -15.67
N VAL A 163 -8.27 -6.54 -15.81
CA VAL A 163 -7.99 -7.54 -14.77
C VAL A 163 -6.56 -8.04 -14.93
N GLY A 164 -5.80 -8.24 -13.85
CA GLY A 164 -4.48 -8.88 -13.94
C GLY A 164 -3.29 -8.00 -13.58
N GLU A 165 -2.14 -8.35 -14.15
CA GLU A 165 -0.85 -7.72 -13.87
C GLU A 165 -0.80 -6.24 -14.23
N ASP A 166 -1.45 -5.83 -15.33
CA ASP A 166 -1.44 -4.44 -15.77
C ASP A 166 -2.18 -3.52 -14.78
N ARG A 167 -3.22 -4.04 -14.10
CA ARG A 167 -3.89 -3.34 -12.99
C ARG A 167 -2.93 -3.12 -11.84
N VAL A 168 -2.24 -4.19 -11.42
CA VAL A 168 -1.30 -4.12 -10.29
C VAL A 168 -0.17 -3.13 -10.59
N ARG A 169 0.38 -3.16 -11.80
CA ARG A 169 1.43 -2.23 -12.26
C ARG A 169 0.98 -0.78 -12.35
N GLY A 170 -0.30 -0.55 -12.64
CA GLY A 170 -0.88 0.79 -12.71
C GLY A 170 -1.08 1.45 -11.35
N TRP A 171 -1.08 0.66 -10.27
CA TRP A 171 -1.53 1.11 -8.95
C TRP A 171 -0.50 0.97 -7.84
N LEU A 172 0.42 0.00 -7.92
CA LEU A 172 1.46 -0.25 -6.93
C LEU A 172 2.84 0.08 -7.51
N GLU A 173 3.84 0.20 -6.65
CA GLU A 173 5.20 0.57 -7.05
C GLU A 173 6.26 -0.49 -6.72
N GLY A 174 7.45 -0.34 -7.32
CA GLY A 174 8.60 -1.19 -7.03
C GLY A 174 8.28 -2.68 -7.15
N ARG A 175 8.67 -3.48 -6.15
CA ARG A 175 8.42 -4.94 -6.12
C ARG A 175 6.96 -5.29 -5.86
N ASN A 176 6.17 -4.38 -5.29
CA ASN A 176 4.74 -4.59 -5.06
C ASN A 176 3.96 -4.60 -6.39
N SER A 177 4.45 -3.84 -7.38
CA SER A 177 3.90 -3.79 -8.75
C SER A 177 4.13 -5.07 -9.58
N VAL A 178 5.01 -5.97 -9.13
CA VAL A 178 5.46 -7.15 -9.90
C VAL A 178 4.76 -8.42 -9.41
N LEU A 179 4.05 -9.11 -10.30
CA LEU A 179 3.48 -10.43 -10.02
C LEU A 179 4.51 -11.55 -10.25
N ALA A 180 4.38 -12.67 -9.54
CA ALA A 180 5.45 -13.68 -9.30
C ALA A 180 6.00 -14.45 -10.51
N GLN A 181 5.71 -14.09 -11.77
CA GLN A 181 6.36 -14.76 -12.91
C GLN A 181 7.87 -14.44 -13.05
N THR A 182 8.36 -13.36 -12.43
CA THR A 182 9.79 -12.99 -12.50
C THR A 182 10.59 -13.43 -11.28
N VAL A 183 9.93 -13.85 -10.20
CA VAL A 183 10.56 -14.31 -8.95
C VAL A 183 9.75 -15.49 -8.43
N THR A 184 10.38 -16.66 -8.28
CA THR A 184 9.78 -17.90 -7.74
C THR A 184 9.11 -17.74 -6.38
N THR A 185 9.30 -16.59 -5.70
CA THR A 185 8.52 -16.20 -4.52
C THR A 185 8.05 -14.76 -4.68
N GLY A 186 6.78 -14.50 -4.41
CA GLY A 186 6.26 -13.15 -4.42
C GLY A 186 6.73 -12.38 -3.19
N VAL A 187 7.68 -11.46 -3.36
CA VAL A 187 8.21 -10.65 -2.25
C VAL A 187 7.62 -9.25 -2.32
N PHE A 188 6.79 -8.92 -1.34
CA PHE A 188 6.34 -7.54 -1.10
C PHE A 188 7.43 -6.75 -0.39
N GLU A 189 7.48 -5.44 -0.64
CA GLU A 189 8.46 -4.54 -0.04
C GLU A 189 7.80 -3.34 0.63
N GLN A 190 8.41 -2.86 1.72
CA GLN A 190 8.14 -1.56 2.28
C GLN A 190 9.40 -0.71 2.17
N ARG A 191 9.27 0.47 1.56
CA ARG A 191 10.38 1.43 1.43
C ARG A 191 10.01 2.79 2.00
N MET A 192 11.03 3.64 2.14
CA MET A 192 10.82 5.07 2.41
C MET A 192 10.10 5.69 1.21
N GLU A 193 9.18 6.61 1.50
CA GLU A 193 8.45 7.34 0.46
C GLU A 193 9.41 8.17 -0.40
N SER A 194 9.17 8.15 -1.70
CA SER A 194 9.94 8.89 -2.69
C SER A 194 9.01 9.35 -3.83
N LEU A 195 9.59 9.99 -4.85
CA LEU A 195 8.86 10.34 -6.08
C LEU A 195 8.41 9.12 -6.90
N GLU A 196 8.92 7.92 -6.56
CA GLU A 196 8.70 6.67 -7.30
C GLU A 196 8.10 5.55 -6.43
N PHE A 197 7.85 5.81 -5.13
CA PHE A 197 7.31 4.81 -4.22
C PHE A 197 6.52 5.48 -3.10
N ASN A 198 5.24 5.15 -2.94
CA ASN A 198 4.44 5.58 -1.80
C ASN A 198 3.50 4.51 -1.23
N ASP A 199 3.55 3.28 -1.74
CA ASP A 199 2.91 2.10 -1.13
C ASP A 199 3.16 1.99 0.38
N ARG A 200 2.08 1.65 1.11
CA ARG A 200 2.11 1.24 2.52
C ARG A 200 1.64 -0.19 2.64
N VAL A 201 2.49 -1.03 3.18
CA VAL A 201 2.30 -2.48 3.20
C VAL A 201 2.20 -2.95 4.65
N LEU A 202 1.13 -3.67 4.96
CA LEU A 202 0.94 -4.30 6.27
C LEU A 202 0.70 -5.82 6.09
N PRO A 203 1.60 -6.67 6.62
CA PRO A 203 1.44 -8.12 6.52
C PRO A 203 0.55 -8.68 7.63
N LEU A 204 -0.17 -9.75 7.31
CA LEU A 204 -0.82 -10.65 8.24
C LEU A 204 0.03 -11.92 8.40
N LEU A 205 0.59 -12.13 9.58
CA LEU A 205 1.38 -13.31 9.91
C LEU A 205 0.48 -14.47 10.38
N ALA A 206 0.78 -15.70 9.98
CA ALA A 206 0.00 -16.88 10.35
C ALA A 206 0.08 -17.23 11.85
N GLY A 207 1.29 -17.19 12.43
CA GLY A 207 1.55 -17.67 13.80
C GLY A 207 1.07 -16.77 14.95
N GLN A 208 0.46 -15.61 14.70
CA GLN A 208 0.00 -14.70 15.76
C GLN A 208 -1.53 -14.65 15.80
N GLY A 209 -2.14 -15.49 16.65
CA GLY A 209 -3.55 -15.34 17.03
C GLY A 209 -4.58 -16.20 16.28
N GLY A 210 -4.25 -17.42 15.87
CA GLY A 210 -5.25 -18.42 15.48
C GLY A 210 -5.35 -18.76 13.99
N ILE A 211 -4.45 -18.25 13.15
CA ILE A 211 -4.37 -18.65 11.73
C ILE A 211 -3.40 -19.83 11.61
N GLY A 212 -3.86 -21.04 11.93
CA GLY A 212 -3.06 -22.25 11.80
C GLY A 212 -2.94 -22.69 10.33
N GLY A 213 -1.71 -22.81 9.83
CA GLY A 213 -1.44 -23.48 8.56
C GLY A 213 -1.68 -24.98 8.71
N GLY A 214 -2.72 -25.48 8.03
CA GLY A 214 -3.00 -26.91 7.87
C GLY A 214 -2.50 -27.44 6.54
#